data_AF-A0A9W7G2C9-F1
#
_entry.id   AF-A0A9W7G2C9-F1
#
_cell.length_a   1.000
_cell.length_b   1.000
_cell.length_c   1.000
_cell.angle_alpha   90.00
_cell.angle_beta   90.00
_cell.angle_gamma   90.00
#
_symmetry.space_group_name_H-M   'P 1'
#
loop_
_entity.id
_entity.type
_entity.pdbx_description
1 polymer ?
#
loop_
_entity_poly.entity_id
_entity_poly.type
_entity_poly.pdbx_seq_one_letter_code
_entity_poly.pdbx_strand_id
1 'polypeptide(L)'
;MEHLKNKYGSAAIERFSRPNNPLEVAGSKVGITFNASRRVIQTSKGHRLVEFLKKRGENTDGFMDVLFRRYFEEARDLSLTPELLEAIEEVGFDKVEASVFLSGKEEEEAVFKKDEEYKMKGVSGVPFFFLGGYKFSGAQPVAVFEEVLGELVEEEK
;
A
#
# COMPACT_ATOMS: atom_id res chain seq x y z
N MET A 1 13.53 -9.66 -12.55
CA MET A 1 13.56 -8.56 -13.55
C MET A 1 12.52 -8.74 -14.65
N GLU A 2 12.31 -9.95 -15.18
CA GLU A 2 11.35 -10.19 -16.28
C GLU A 2 9.87 -9.90 -15.93
N HIS A 3 9.40 -10.33 -14.76
CA HIS A 3 8.04 -10.00 -14.28
C HIS A 3 7.81 -8.48 -14.15
N LEU A 4 8.79 -7.75 -13.61
CA LEU A 4 8.76 -6.29 -13.53
C LEU A 4 8.70 -5.63 -14.92
N LYS A 5 9.37 -6.23 -15.90
CA LYS A 5 9.48 -5.67 -17.26
C LYS A 5 8.16 -5.82 -17.99
N ASN A 6 7.48 -6.94 -17.78
CA ASN A 6 6.14 -7.18 -18.30
C ASN A 6 5.10 -6.28 -17.62
N LYS A 7 5.25 -5.99 -16.32
CA LYS A 7 4.30 -5.17 -15.56
C LYS A 7 4.45 -3.66 -15.78
N TYR A 8 5.67 -3.15 -15.81
CA TYR A 8 5.95 -1.70 -15.84
C TYR A 8 6.66 -1.23 -17.11
N GLY A 9 7.11 -2.14 -17.98
CA GLY A 9 7.88 -1.82 -19.17
C GLY A 9 9.38 -1.58 -18.90
N SER A 10 10.20 -1.79 -19.94
CA SER A 10 11.65 -1.67 -19.87
C SER A 10 12.12 -0.27 -19.45
N ALA A 11 11.48 0.78 -19.98
CA ALA A 11 11.83 2.16 -19.70
C ALA A 11 11.59 2.55 -18.24
N ALA A 12 10.52 2.04 -17.62
CA ALA A 12 10.25 2.28 -16.20
C ALA A 12 11.31 1.59 -15.32
N ILE A 13 11.66 0.33 -15.63
CA ILE A 13 12.73 -0.37 -14.90
C ILE A 13 14.01 0.43 -14.96
N GLU A 14 14.43 0.85 -16.14
CA GLU A 14 15.66 1.60 -16.30
C GLU A 14 15.64 2.91 -15.50
N ARG A 15 14.53 3.65 -15.55
CA ARG A 15 14.34 4.89 -14.79
C ARG A 15 14.46 4.69 -13.28
N PHE A 16 13.91 3.59 -12.74
CA PHE A 16 13.93 3.29 -11.30
C PHE A 16 15.17 2.50 -10.85
N SER A 17 16.02 2.06 -11.77
CA SER A 17 17.27 1.35 -11.46
C SER A 17 18.48 2.29 -11.34
N ARG A 18 18.32 3.59 -11.65
CA ARG A 18 19.37 4.60 -11.57
C ARG A 18 19.40 5.25 -10.16
N PRO A 19 20.57 5.68 -9.66
CA PRO A 19 20.66 6.54 -8.49
C PRO A 19 19.90 7.85 -8.69
N ASN A 20 19.36 8.43 -7.62
CA ASN A 20 18.55 9.66 -7.66
C ASN A 20 17.32 9.51 -8.56
N ASN A 21 16.75 8.30 -8.63
CA ASN A 21 15.50 8.11 -9.35
C ASN A 21 14.36 8.89 -8.67
N PRO A 22 13.24 9.14 -9.38
CA PRO A 22 12.15 9.95 -8.85
C PRO A 22 11.58 9.46 -7.52
N LEU A 23 11.64 8.15 -7.23
CA LEU A 23 11.15 7.59 -5.98
C LEU A 23 12.08 7.93 -4.82
N GLU A 24 13.40 7.81 -5.00
CA GLU A 24 14.40 8.23 -4.00
C GLU A 24 14.34 9.74 -3.72
N VAL A 25 14.21 10.54 -4.79
CA VAL A 25 14.08 12.01 -4.66
C VAL A 25 12.78 12.39 -3.95
N ALA A 26 11.67 11.70 -4.23
CA ALA A 26 10.42 11.95 -3.53
C ALA A 26 10.48 11.51 -2.06
N GLY A 27 11.00 10.31 -1.79
CA GLY A 27 11.12 9.76 -0.44
C GLY A 27 11.96 10.63 0.48
N SER A 28 13.13 11.08 0.01
CA SER A 28 14.04 11.91 0.82
C SER A 28 13.43 13.25 1.26
N LYS A 29 12.51 13.82 0.47
CA LYS A 29 11.78 15.05 0.84
C LYS A 29 10.81 14.84 2.00
N VAL A 30 10.38 13.61 2.24
CA VAL A 30 9.41 13.24 3.29
C VAL A 30 10.00 12.30 4.33
N GLY A 31 11.34 12.14 4.35
CA GLY A 31 12.05 11.33 5.34
C GLY A 31 12.03 9.82 5.10
N ILE A 32 11.60 9.34 3.93
CA ILE A 32 11.56 7.91 3.59
C ILE A 32 12.83 7.49 2.86
N THR A 33 13.54 6.49 3.40
CA THR A 33 14.73 5.92 2.74
C THR A 33 14.41 4.59 2.09
N PHE A 34 14.14 4.61 0.79
CA PHE A 34 13.80 3.42 0.02
C PHE A 34 14.99 2.46 -0.12
N ASN A 35 14.85 1.26 0.42
CA ASN A 35 15.85 0.21 0.35
C ASN A 35 15.85 -0.49 -1.01
N ALA A 36 16.95 -0.35 -1.75
CA ALA A 36 17.11 -0.88 -3.10
C ALA A 36 17.10 -2.42 -3.17
N SER A 37 17.31 -3.13 -2.06
CA SER A 37 17.27 -4.59 -2.00
C SER A 37 15.84 -5.16 -1.94
N ARG A 38 14.80 -4.32 -1.82
CA ARG A 38 13.40 -4.78 -1.79
C ARG A 38 13.03 -5.50 -3.08
N ARG A 39 12.19 -6.53 -2.96
CA ARG A 39 11.71 -7.33 -4.09
C ARG A 39 10.23 -7.08 -4.34
N VAL A 40 9.75 -7.44 -5.52
CA VAL A 40 8.30 -7.58 -5.74
C VAL A 40 7.83 -8.83 -5.03
N ILE A 41 6.84 -8.67 -4.16
CA ILE A 41 6.27 -9.73 -3.33
C ILE A 41 4.75 -9.76 -3.50
N GLN A 42 4.14 -10.88 -3.14
CA GLN A 42 2.68 -10.97 -3.06
C GLN A 42 2.21 -10.39 -1.72
N THR A 43 1.30 -9.41 -1.78
CA THR A 43 0.84 -8.66 -0.60
C THR A 43 -0.57 -9.05 -0.15
N SER A 44 -1.19 -10.07 -0.75
CA SER A 44 -2.58 -10.43 -0.46
C SER A 44 -2.84 -10.74 1.01
N LYS A 45 -1.93 -11.46 1.69
CA LYS A 45 -2.03 -11.72 3.14
C LYS A 45 -1.96 -10.44 3.97
N GLY A 46 -1.09 -9.50 3.60
CA GLY A 46 -1.03 -8.18 4.25
C GLY A 46 -2.34 -7.41 4.10
N HIS A 47 -2.93 -7.41 2.89
CA HIS A 47 -4.25 -6.81 2.66
C HIS A 47 -5.36 -7.49 3.47
N ARG A 48 -5.34 -8.82 3.61
CA ARG A 48 -6.30 -9.55 4.46
C ARG A 48 -6.21 -9.08 5.91
N LEU A 49 -5.00 -8.94 6.47
CA LEU A 49 -4.82 -8.42 7.83
C LEU A 49 -5.27 -6.97 7.98
N VAL A 50 -5.03 -6.12 6.97
CA VAL A 50 -5.54 -4.73 6.96
C VAL A 50 -7.07 -4.72 7.04
N GLU A 51 -7.77 -5.54 6.24
CA GLU A 51 -9.24 -5.63 6.31
C GLU A 51 -9.73 -6.22 7.64
N PHE A 52 -9.01 -7.21 8.20
CA PHE A 52 -9.31 -7.79 9.50
C PHE A 52 -9.26 -6.73 10.61
N LEU A 53 -8.22 -5.91 10.66
CA LEU A 53 -8.11 -4.82 11.64
C LEU A 53 -9.17 -3.76 11.44
N LYS A 54 -9.43 -3.38 10.18
CA LYS A 54 -10.43 -2.38 9.82
C LYS A 54 -11.83 -2.77 10.30
N LYS A 55 -12.22 -4.04 10.14
CA LYS A 55 -13.53 -4.54 10.58
C LYS A 55 -13.72 -4.49 12.10
N ARG A 56 -12.62 -4.51 12.85
CA ARG A 56 -12.62 -4.48 14.32
C ARG A 56 -12.54 -3.06 14.88
N GLY A 57 -12.40 -2.05 14.03
CA GLY A 57 -12.27 -0.65 14.45
C GLY A 57 -10.92 -0.35 15.09
N GLU A 58 -9.91 -1.14 14.75
CA GLU A 58 -8.61 -1.06 15.40
C GLU A 58 -7.62 -0.23 14.57
N ASN A 59 -6.43 0.02 15.13
CA ASN A 59 -5.39 0.88 14.54
C ASN A 59 -4.80 0.30 13.24
N THR A 60 -5.56 0.46 12.16
CA THR A 60 -5.22 -0.02 10.82
C THR A 60 -4.11 0.83 10.21
N ASP A 61 -4.10 2.14 10.48
CA ASP A 61 -3.09 3.07 9.97
C ASP A 61 -1.70 2.73 10.55
N GLY A 62 -1.62 2.50 11.87
CA GLY A 62 -0.37 2.06 12.49
C GLY A 62 0.14 0.72 11.93
N PHE A 63 -0.77 -0.21 11.61
CA PHE A 63 -0.36 -1.46 10.96
C PHE A 63 0.16 -1.23 9.54
N MET A 64 -0.52 -0.38 8.75
CA MET A 64 -0.04 -0.02 7.41
C MET A 64 1.32 0.66 7.46
N ASP A 65 1.58 1.54 8.44
CA ASP A 65 2.89 2.18 8.64
C ASP A 65 3.99 1.15 8.91
N VAL A 66 3.72 0.14 9.75
CA VAL A 66 4.65 -0.98 9.98
C VAL A 66 4.91 -1.77 8.70
N LEU A 67 3.87 -2.09 7.92
CA LEU A 67 4.04 -2.79 6.64
C LEU A 67 4.85 -1.95 5.65
N PHE A 68 4.60 -0.65 5.55
CA PHE A 68 5.34 0.25 4.67
C PHE A 68 6.81 0.35 5.07
N ARG A 69 7.12 0.57 6.34
CA ARG A 69 8.50 0.59 6.85
C ARG A 69 9.22 -0.73 6.54
N ARG A 70 8.64 -1.86 6.94
CA ARG A 70 9.24 -3.19 6.73
C ARG A 70 9.50 -3.48 5.26
N TYR A 71 8.58 -3.12 4.37
CA TYR A 71 8.74 -3.36 2.94
C TYR A 71 9.69 -2.37 2.26
N PHE A 72 9.44 -1.07 2.41
CA PHE A 72 10.11 -0.02 1.65
C PHE A 72 11.48 0.32 2.20
N GLU A 73 11.69 0.27 3.52
CA GLU A 73 12.93 0.71 4.17
C GLU A 73 13.78 -0.47 4.67
N GLU A 74 13.15 -1.57 5.09
CA GLU A 74 13.88 -2.74 5.63
C GLU A 74 14.03 -3.89 4.62
N ALA A 75 13.39 -3.78 3.46
CA ALA A 75 13.38 -4.81 2.42
C ALA A 75 12.94 -6.21 2.93
N ARG A 76 12.06 -6.26 3.94
CA ARG A 76 11.46 -7.49 4.47
C ARG A 76 10.49 -8.12 3.47
N ASP A 77 10.37 -9.44 3.52
CA ASP A 77 9.46 -10.20 2.66
C ASP A 77 8.10 -10.44 3.34
N LEU A 78 7.19 -9.48 3.16
CA LEU A 78 5.83 -9.55 3.72
C LEU A 78 4.92 -10.59 3.03
N SER A 79 5.41 -11.40 2.09
CA SER A 79 4.66 -12.59 1.63
C SER A 79 4.73 -13.75 2.63
N LEU A 80 5.73 -13.70 3.53
CA LEU A 80 5.96 -14.68 4.57
C LEU A 80 5.01 -14.41 5.76
N THR A 81 4.29 -15.45 6.18
CA THR A 81 3.40 -15.37 7.34
C THR A 81 4.13 -14.94 8.63
N PRO A 82 5.33 -15.47 8.95
CA PRO A 82 6.07 -15.03 10.14
C PRO A 82 6.33 -13.51 10.20
N GLU A 83 6.73 -12.90 9.08
CA GLU A 83 6.97 -11.44 9.01
C GLU A 83 5.70 -10.62 9.26
N LEU A 84 4.54 -11.12 8.79
CA LEU A 84 3.24 -10.48 9.04
C LEU A 84 2.78 -10.63 10.50
N LEU A 85 3.04 -11.77 11.13
CA LEU A 85 2.71 -11.99 12.54
C LEU A 85 3.57 -11.14 13.47
N GLU A 86 4.85 -10.95 13.14
CA GLU A 86 5.68 -10.00 13.87
C GLU A 86 5.22 -8.55 13.67
N ALA A 87 4.79 -8.20 12.45
CA ALA A 87 4.28 -6.86 12.16
C ALA A 87 2.99 -6.54 12.92
N ILE A 88 2.09 -7.52 13.05
CA ILE A 88 0.81 -7.32 13.75
C ILE A 88 1.00 -7.29 15.28
N GLU A 89 1.93 -8.09 15.80
CA GLU A 89 2.31 -8.06 17.23
C GLU A 89 2.94 -6.71 17.61
N GLU A 90 3.71 -6.10 16.71
CA GLU A 90 4.32 -4.78 16.92
C GLU A 90 3.28 -3.68 17.15
N VAL A 91 2.11 -3.78 16.52
CA VAL A 91 0.98 -2.84 16.71
C VAL A 91 0.02 -3.27 17.82
N GLY A 92 0.42 -4.25 18.64
CA GLY A 92 -0.27 -4.63 19.87
C GLY A 92 -1.32 -5.73 19.72
N PHE A 93 -1.36 -6.43 18.59
CA PHE A 93 -2.36 -7.48 18.35
C PHE A 93 -1.84 -8.88 18.58
N ASP A 94 -2.77 -9.77 18.92
CA ASP A 94 -2.47 -11.16 19.16
C ASP A 94 -2.07 -11.90 17.88
N LYS A 95 -0.84 -12.40 17.86
CA LYS A 95 -0.29 -13.18 16.74
C LYS A 95 -0.98 -14.53 16.54
N VAL A 96 -1.52 -15.14 17.60
CA VAL A 96 -2.19 -16.45 17.50
C VAL A 96 -3.50 -16.27 16.74
N GLU A 97 -4.27 -15.25 17.10
CA GLU A 97 -5.48 -14.87 16.40
C GLU A 97 -5.20 -14.52 14.94
N ALA A 98 -4.20 -13.68 14.67
CA ALA A 98 -3.82 -13.33 13.31
C ALA A 98 -3.36 -14.56 12.49
N SER A 99 -2.68 -15.51 13.13
CA SER A 99 -2.26 -16.78 12.52
C SER A 99 -3.46 -17.66 12.17
N VAL A 100 -4.41 -17.81 13.10
CA VAL A 100 -5.66 -18.54 12.86
C VAL A 100 -6.43 -17.91 11.71
N PHE A 101 -6.58 -16.58 11.70
CA PHE A 101 -7.23 -15.85 10.62
C PHE A 101 -6.55 -16.09 9.27
N LEU A 102 -5.22 -15.97 9.20
CA LEU A 102 -4.47 -16.21 7.96
C LEU A 102 -4.53 -17.66 7.49
N SER A 103 -4.72 -18.62 8.39
CA SER A 103 -4.90 -20.04 8.05
C SER A 103 -6.28 -20.33 7.42
N GLY A 104 -7.27 -19.49 7.72
CA GLY A 104 -8.58 -19.53 7.08
C GLY A 104 -8.52 -19.10 5.61
N LYS A 105 -9.48 -19.57 4.82
CA LYS A 105 -9.74 -19.07 3.45
C LYS A 105 -10.70 -17.88 3.42
N GLU A 106 -11.32 -17.60 4.56
CA GLU A 106 -12.21 -16.46 4.73
C GLU A 106 -11.47 -15.18 4.32
N GLU A 107 -12.15 -14.38 3.50
CA GLU A 107 -11.72 -13.05 3.04
C GLU A 107 -10.59 -13.03 2.00
N GLU A 108 -10.01 -14.18 1.61
CA GLU A 108 -9.10 -14.24 0.47
C GLU A 108 -9.81 -13.80 -0.82
N GLU A 109 -10.97 -14.37 -1.10
CA GLU A 109 -11.82 -13.98 -2.23
C GLU A 109 -12.29 -12.52 -2.13
N ALA A 110 -12.52 -12.01 -0.92
CA ALA A 110 -12.99 -10.64 -0.71
C ALA A 110 -11.93 -9.61 -1.14
N VAL A 111 -10.64 -9.86 -0.84
CA VAL A 111 -9.54 -9.00 -1.28
C VAL A 111 -9.43 -8.99 -2.81
N PHE A 112 -9.51 -10.15 -3.46
CA PHE A 112 -9.48 -10.24 -4.92
C PHE A 112 -10.67 -9.55 -5.57
N LYS A 113 -11.88 -9.78 -5.05
CA LYS A 113 -13.10 -9.12 -5.52
C LYS A 113 -13.00 -7.60 -5.41
N LYS A 114 -12.48 -7.09 -4.29
CA LYS A 114 -12.27 -5.65 -4.09
C LYS A 114 -11.26 -5.07 -5.10
N ASP A 115 -10.18 -5.78 -5.40
CA ASP A 115 -9.21 -5.39 -6.44
C ASP A 115 -9.89 -5.32 -7.83
N GLU A 116 -10.69 -6.32 -8.19
CA GLU A 116 -11.45 -6.32 -9.44
C GLU A 116 -12.48 -5.18 -9.52
N GLU A 117 -13.19 -4.90 -8.43
CA GLU A 117 -14.15 -3.78 -8.35
C GLU A 117 -13.46 -2.43 -8.63
N TYR A 118 -12.26 -2.19 -8.08
CA TYR A 118 -11.52 -0.96 -8.36
C TYR A 118 -10.99 -0.90 -9.79
N LYS A 119 -10.53 -2.02 -10.35
CA LYS A 119 -10.15 -2.10 -11.77
C LYS A 119 -11.32 -1.77 -12.70
N MET A 120 -12.52 -2.31 -12.41
CA MET A 120 -13.75 -1.99 -13.15
C MET A 120 -14.12 -0.50 -13.04
N LYS A 121 -13.75 0.17 -11.95
CA LYS A 121 -13.92 1.63 -11.78
C LYS A 121 -12.83 2.47 -12.47
N GLY A 122 -11.95 1.84 -13.25
CA GLY A 122 -10.87 2.49 -14.01
C GLY A 122 -9.58 2.69 -13.22
N VAL A 123 -9.44 2.11 -12.03
CA VAL A 123 -8.19 2.17 -11.26
C VAL A 123 -7.18 1.18 -11.85
N SER A 124 -6.09 1.70 -12.41
CA SER A 124 -5.00 0.91 -13.01
C SER A 124 -3.67 1.00 -12.25
N GLY A 125 -3.61 1.82 -11.19
CA GLY A 125 -2.41 2.02 -10.38
C GLY A 125 -2.73 2.67 -9.04
N VAL A 126 -1.81 2.53 -8.08
CA VAL A 126 -1.91 3.10 -6.72
C VAL A 126 -0.70 4.01 -6.43
N PRO A 127 -0.84 5.03 -5.54
CA PRO A 127 -2.06 5.40 -4.84
C PRO A 127 -3.11 6.03 -5.79
N PHE A 128 -4.38 5.86 -5.46
CA PHE A 128 -5.52 6.41 -6.19
C PHE A 128 -6.55 6.89 -5.18
N PHE A 129 -7.13 8.04 -5.42
CA PHE A 129 -8.01 8.70 -4.46
C PHE A 129 -9.34 9.06 -5.12
N PHE A 130 -10.41 8.96 -4.32
CA PHE A 130 -11.75 9.44 -4.63
C PHE A 130 -12.16 10.40 -3.51
N LEU A 131 -12.43 11.66 -3.84
CA LEU A 131 -12.73 12.69 -2.84
C LEU A 131 -13.81 13.61 -3.40
N GLY A 132 -15.00 13.61 -2.80
CA GLY A 132 -16.11 14.51 -3.21
C GLY A 132 -16.44 14.51 -4.72
N GLY A 133 -16.32 13.36 -5.40
CA GLY A 133 -16.54 13.24 -6.86
C GLY A 133 -15.28 13.43 -7.71
N TYR A 134 -14.22 14.02 -7.17
CA TYR A 134 -12.91 14.10 -7.80
C TYR A 134 -12.19 12.75 -7.77
N LYS A 135 -11.39 12.49 -8.81
CA LYS A 135 -10.57 11.29 -8.95
C LYS A 135 -9.14 11.68 -9.32
N PHE A 136 -8.17 11.26 -8.52
CA PHE A 136 -6.76 11.55 -8.78
C PHE A 136 -5.90 10.30 -8.60
N SER A 137 -4.96 10.14 -9.54
CA SER A 137 -4.04 8.99 -9.61
C SER A 137 -2.62 9.44 -9.30
N GLY A 138 -1.89 8.62 -8.55
CA GLY A 138 -0.50 8.85 -8.17
C GLY A 138 -0.34 9.67 -6.89
N ALA A 139 0.90 9.73 -6.42
CA ALA A 139 1.29 10.55 -5.26
C ALA A 139 1.34 12.03 -5.66
N GLN A 140 0.17 12.69 -5.61
CA GLN A 140 0.03 14.10 -5.97
C GLN A 140 0.68 15.03 -4.92
N PRO A 141 1.11 16.25 -5.31
CA PRO A 141 1.56 17.26 -4.38
C PRO A 141 0.47 17.66 -3.38
N VAL A 142 0.86 18.08 -2.17
CA VAL A 142 -0.07 18.52 -1.11
C VAL A 142 -1.01 19.63 -1.61
N ALA A 143 -0.51 20.57 -2.41
CA ALA A 143 -1.32 21.67 -2.98
C ALA A 143 -2.54 21.19 -3.77
N VAL A 144 -2.46 20.04 -4.46
CA VAL A 144 -3.61 19.46 -5.18
C VAL A 144 -4.70 19.01 -4.19
N PHE A 145 -4.30 18.44 -3.06
CA PHE A 145 -5.25 18.05 -2.02
C PHE A 145 -5.85 19.28 -1.34
N GLU A 146 -5.05 20.32 -1.07
CA GLU A 146 -5.54 21.58 -0.48
C GLU A 146 -6.59 22.26 -1.37
N GLU A 147 -6.36 22.30 -2.68
CA GLU A 147 -7.29 22.85 -3.67
C GLU A 147 -8.62 22.08 -3.67
N VAL A 148 -8.57 20.76 -3.85
CA VAL A 148 -9.79 19.93 -3.91
C VAL A 148 -10.55 19.98 -2.57
N LEU A 149 -9.86 19.92 -1.43
CA LEU A 149 -10.52 20.03 -0.13
C LEU A 149 -11.13 21.42 0.08
N GLY A 150 -10.47 22.48 -0.41
CA GLY A 150 -10.99 23.83 -0.38
C GLY A 150 -12.31 23.96 -1.15
N GLU A 151 -12.36 23.47 -2.38
CA GLU A 151 -13.56 23.47 -3.22
C GLU A 151 -14.72 22.73 -2.54
N LEU A 152 -14.46 21.53 -1.99
CA LEU A 152 -15.49 20.73 -1.33
C LEU A 152 -16.07 21.39 -0.07
N VAL A 153 -15.24 22.09 0.71
CA VAL A 153 -15.71 22.84 1.89
C VAL A 153 -16.53 24.06 1.51
N GLU A 154 -16.29 24.66 0.34
CA GLU A 154 -17.11 25.76 -0.17
C GLU A 154 -18.46 25.27 -0.71
N GLU A 155 -18.51 24.10 -1.36
CA GLU A 155 -19.75 23.51 -1.89
C GLU A 155 -20.70 22.99 -0.78
N GLU A 156 -20.18 22.66 0.40
CA GLU A 156 -21.00 22.24 1.55
C GLU A 156 -21.65 23.40 2.33
N LYS A 157 -21.35 24.66 1.99
CA LYS A 157 -21.94 25.87 2.63
C LYS A 157 -23.23 26.31 1.96
#